data_AF-A0A2V5QIG3-F1
#
_entry.id   AF-A0A2V5QIG3-F1
#
_cell.length_a   1.000
_cell.length_b   1.000
_cell.length_c   1.000
_cell.angle_alpha   90.00
_cell.angle_beta   90.00
_cell.angle_gamma   90.00
#
_symmetry.space_group_name_H-M   'P 1'
#
loop_
_entity.id
_entity.type
_entity.pdbx_description
1 polymer ?
#
loop_
_entity_poly.entity_id
_entity_poly.type
_entity_poly.pdbx_seq_one_letter_code
_entity_poly.pdbx_strand_id
1 'polypeptide(L)'
;MNHPKIVSEAEWLAARLELLEAEKELTRRSDELARRRQELPWVRIDKEYRFETDEGSASLADLFRGRSQLLVYHFMFGPDYTAGCPACSAIADGFDGSVVHLANHDVTLSAVSRAPLAKLQAYKQRMGWTFPWASSLGSDFNFDFNV
;
A
#
# COMPACT_ATOMS: atom_id res chain seq x y z
N MET A 1 -35.59 -2.94 -1.17
CA MET A 1 -34.69 -2.02 -0.45
C MET A 1 -35.56 -1.10 0.38
N ASN A 2 -35.37 -1.05 1.70
CA ASN A 2 -36.04 -0.07 2.54
C ASN A 2 -35.34 1.27 2.35
N HIS A 3 -36.10 2.28 1.92
CA HIS A 3 -35.60 3.64 1.86
C HIS A 3 -35.53 4.20 3.28
N PRO A 4 -34.50 4.99 3.62
CA PRO A 4 -34.44 5.67 4.91
C PRO A 4 -35.63 6.62 5.08
N LYS A 5 -36.04 6.85 6.34
CA LYS A 5 -37.12 7.80 6.65
C LYS A 5 -36.72 9.21 6.23
N ILE A 6 -37.55 9.87 5.42
CA ILE A 6 -37.41 11.29 5.11
C ILE A 6 -37.99 12.08 6.29
N VAL A 7 -37.20 12.97 6.88
CA VAL A 7 -37.52 13.73 8.09
C VAL A 7 -37.28 15.23 7.86
N SER A 8 -37.72 16.07 8.80
CA SER A 8 -37.38 17.49 8.79
C SER A 8 -35.88 17.73 9.03
N GLU A 9 -35.37 18.91 8.65
CA GLU A 9 -33.98 19.30 8.92
C GLU A 9 -33.64 19.28 10.42
N ALA A 10 -34.59 19.70 11.28
CA ALA A 10 -34.40 19.70 12.73
C ALA A 10 -34.25 18.28 13.29
N GLU A 11 -35.09 17.34 12.85
CA GLU A 11 -34.99 15.93 13.24
C GLU A 11 -33.70 15.29 12.71
N TRP A 12 -33.32 15.61 11.47
CA TRP A 12 -32.05 15.15 10.89
C TRP A 12 -30.85 15.68 11.67
N LEU A 13 -30.84 16.97 12.03
CA LEU A 13 -29.74 17.57 12.77
C LEU A 13 -29.59 16.94 14.16
N ALA A 14 -30.70 16.71 14.87
CA ALA A 14 -30.68 16.02 16.15
C ALA A 14 -30.06 14.62 16.03
N ALA A 15 -30.51 13.82 15.07
CA ALA A 15 -29.96 12.49 14.81
C ALA A 15 -28.48 12.52 14.37
N ARG A 16 -28.09 13.51 13.55
CA ARG A 16 -26.70 13.70 13.12
C ARG A 16 -25.78 14.07 14.28
N LEU A 17 -26.24 14.90 15.20
CA LEU A 17 -25.43 15.27 16.37
C LEU A 17 -25.22 14.08 17.30
N GLU A 18 -26.24 13.24 17.49
CA GLU A 18 -26.10 11.98 18.23
C GLU A 18 -25.10 11.04 17.55
N LEU A 19 -25.20 10.84 16.23
CA LEU A 19 -24.24 10.04 15.45
C LEU A 19 -22.82 10.61 15.55
N LEU A 20 -22.67 11.94 15.46
CA LEU A 20 -21.38 12.61 15.50
C LEU A 20 -20.63 12.34 16.81
N GLU A 21 -21.34 12.21 17.94
CA GLU A 21 -20.69 11.83 19.20
C GLU A 21 -20.13 10.40 19.16
N ALA A 22 -20.86 9.46 18.56
CA ALA A 22 -20.36 8.09 18.35
C ALA A 22 -19.17 8.06 17.36
N GLU A 23 -19.21 8.85 16.29
CA GLU A 23 -18.11 8.97 15.32
C GLU A 23 -16.86 9.56 15.96
N LYS A 24 -16.99 10.60 16.80
CA LYS A 24 -15.85 11.17 17.55
C LYS A 24 -15.21 10.14 18.47
N GLU A 25 -16.01 9.31 19.13
CA GLU A 25 -15.50 8.25 19.99
C GLU A 25 -14.73 7.19 19.19
N LEU A 26 -15.24 6.81 18.01
CA LEU A 26 -14.52 5.93 17.08
C LEU A 26 -13.17 6.53 16.66
N THR A 27 -13.13 7.84 16.36
CA THR A 27 -11.88 8.53 16.01
C THR A 27 -10.86 8.46 17.14
N ARG A 28 -11.24 8.80 18.37
CA ARG A 28 -10.33 8.73 19.54
C ARG A 28 -9.76 7.33 19.75
N ARG A 29 -10.63 6.31 19.64
CA ARG A 29 -10.19 4.90 19.74
C ARG A 29 -9.25 4.51 18.61
N SER A 30 -9.49 5.01 17.40
CA SER A 30 -8.61 4.76 16.25
C SER A 30 -7.25 5.42 16.42
N ASP A 31 -7.21 6.64 16.98
CA ASP A 31 -5.96 7.34 17.32
C ASP A 31 -5.16 6.58 18.37
N GLU A 32 -5.82 6.05 19.40
CA GLU A 32 -5.16 5.22 20.42
C GLU A 32 -4.54 3.95 19.79
N LEU A 33 -5.27 3.28 18.90
CA LEU A 33 -4.74 2.11 18.18
C LEU A 33 -3.58 2.49 17.25
N ALA A 34 -3.66 3.64 16.57
CA ALA A 34 -2.58 4.14 15.73
C ALA A 34 -1.30 4.38 16.55
N ARG A 35 -1.41 5.04 17.71
CA ARG A 35 -0.29 5.22 18.64
C ARG A 35 0.31 3.87 19.06
N ARG A 36 -0.54 2.92 19.45
CA ARG A 36 -0.08 1.57 19.84
C ARG A 36 0.63 0.82 18.71
N ARG A 37 0.20 1.00 17.45
CA ARG A 37 0.88 0.42 16.28
C ARG A 37 2.25 1.07 16.04
N GLN A 38 2.35 2.38 16.21
CA GLN A 38 3.62 3.12 16.09
C GLN A 38 4.62 2.74 17.19
N GLU A 39 4.13 2.36 18.37
CA GLU A 39 4.94 1.88 19.50
C GLU A 39 5.37 0.42 19.40
N LEU A 40 4.94 -0.32 18.37
CA LEU A 40 5.38 -1.70 18.19
C LEU A 40 6.91 -1.77 18.04
N PRO A 41 7.57 -2.74 18.69
CA PRO A 41 9.00 -2.91 18.57
C PRO A 41 9.37 -3.23 17.12
N TRP A 42 10.53 -2.73 16.69
CA TRP A 42 11.03 -2.95 15.35
C TRP A 42 11.90 -4.20 15.29
N VAL A 43 11.83 -4.91 14.18
CA VAL A 43 12.72 -6.03 13.87
C VAL A 43 13.75 -5.53 12.87
N ARG A 44 15.03 -5.69 13.20
CA ARG A 44 16.12 -5.42 12.26
C ARG A 44 16.10 -6.47 11.15
N ILE A 45 16.17 -6.02 9.89
CA ILE A 45 16.32 -6.91 8.74
C ILE A 45 17.81 -7.10 8.49
N ASP A 46 18.33 -8.28 8.84
CA ASP A 46 19.72 -8.65 8.58
C ASP A 46 19.90 -9.46 7.28
N LYS A 47 18.81 -10.00 6.74
CA LYS A 47 18.84 -10.82 5.52
C LYS A 47 19.06 -9.96 4.28
N GLU A 48 20.04 -10.34 3.47
CA GLU A 48 20.31 -9.69 2.19
C GLU A 48 19.33 -10.16 1.12
N TYR A 49 18.23 -9.43 0.97
CA TYR A 49 17.30 -9.67 -0.14
C TYR A 49 17.88 -9.17 -1.47
N ARG A 50 17.48 -9.84 -2.54
CA ARG A 50 17.75 -9.45 -3.92
C ARG A 50 16.44 -9.35 -4.69
N PHE A 51 16.41 -8.41 -5.62
CA PHE A 51 15.27 -8.11 -6.47
C PHE A 51 15.74 -7.84 -7.90
N GLU A 52 14.85 -8.05 -8.87
CA GLU A 52 15.02 -7.52 -10.22
C GLU A 52 14.21 -6.24 -10.38
N THR A 53 14.79 -5.22 -10.98
CA THR A 53 14.18 -3.90 -11.21
C THR A 53 14.46 -3.43 -12.63
N ASP A 54 13.83 -2.33 -13.05
CA ASP A 54 14.09 -1.67 -14.33
C ASP A 54 15.58 -1.24 -14.49
N GLU A 55 16.31 -1.08 -13.39
CA GLU A 55 17.74 -0.70 -13.36
C GLU A 55 18.67 -1.91 -13.21
N GLY A 56 18.11 -3.13 -13.20
CA GLY A 56 18.82 -4.39 -12.98
C GLY A 56 18.64 -4.95 -11.58
N SER A 57 19.61 -5.75 -11.13
CA SER A 57 19.58 -6.39 -9.81
C SER A 57 19.75 -5.36 -8.70
N ALA A 58 18.93 -5.44 -7.65
CA ALA A 58 18.90 -4.51 -6.54
C ALA A 58 18.84 -5.23 -5.19
N SER A 59 19.44 -4.65 -4.16
CA SER A 59 19.24 -5.03 -2.76
C SER A 59 18.01 -4.34 -2.15
N LEU A 60 17.60 -4.74 -0.94
CA LEU A 60 16.54 -4.02 -0.21
C LEU A 60 16.92 -2.54 0.05
N ALA A 61 18.20 -2.27 0.34
CA ALA A 61 18.68 -0.91 0.57
C ALA A 61 18.59 -0.05 -0.71
N ASP A 62 18.85 -0.63 -1.87
CA ASP A 62 18.77 0.09 -3.15
C ASP A 62 17.33 0.55 -3.46
N LEU A 63 16.32 -0.19 -2.99
CA LEU A 63 14.91 0.19 -3.13
C LEU A 63 14.57 1.50 -2.40
N PHE A 64 15.40 1.97 -1.46
CA PHE A 64 15.21 3.27 -0.81
C PHE A 64 15.49 4.44 -1.77
N ARG A 65 16.28 4.23 -2.84
CA ARG A 65 16.64 5.24 -3.86
C ARG A 65 17.11 6.57 -3.23
N GLY A 66 17.97 6.47 -2.21
CA GLY A 66 18.57 7.60 -1.51
C GLY A 66 17.71 8.28 -0.45
N ARG A 67 16.48 7.79 -0.18
CA ARG A 67 15.59 8.33 0.86
C ARG A 67 15.76 7.63 2.21
N SER A 68 15.34 8.25 3.31
CA SER A 68 15.46 7.65 4.65
C SER A 68 14.43 6.54 4.92
N GLN A 69 13.32 6.51 4.19
CA GLN A 69 12.23 5.57 4.42
C GLN A 69 11.79 4.85 3.14
N LEU A 70 11.44 3.57 3.28
CA LEU A 70 10.87 2.74 2.24
C LEU A 70 9.51 2.21 2.70
N LEU A 71 8.47 2.48 1.90
CA LEU A 71 7.17 1.84 2.00
C LEU A 71 7.07 0.77 0.89
N VAL A 72 6.87 -0.47 1.29
CA VAL A 72 6.68 -1.59 0.35
C VAL A 72 5.19 -1.91 0.25
N TYR A 73 4.67 -1.91 -0.97
CA TYR A 73 3.36 -2.44 -1.28
C TYR A 73 3.50 -3.84 -1.89
N HIS A 74 3.07 -4.88 -1.18
CA HIS A 74 3.07 -6.25 -1.70
C HIS A 74 1.92 -6.42 -2.69
N PHE A 75 2.20 -6.18 -3.97
CA PHE A 75 1.22 -6.30 -5.03
C PHE A 75 1.04 -7.78 -5.36
N MET A 76 -0.19 -8.28 -5.24
CA MET A 76 -0.51 -9.67 -5.55
C MET A 76 -0.49 -9.93 -7.07
N PHE A 77 0.65 -10.40 -7.54
CA PHE A 77 0.88 -10.85 -8.91
C PHE A 77 1.82 -12.06 -8.86
N GLY A 78 1.28 -13.26 -9.12
CA GLY A 78 2.04 -14.52 -9.09
C GLY A 78 2.65 -14.91 -10.44
N PRO A 79 3.55 -15.91 -10.48
CA PRO A 79 4.21 -16.35 -11.71
C PRO A 79 3.23 -16.79 -12.80
N ASP A 80 2.13 -17.42 -12.40
CA ASP A 80 1.11 -17.97 -13.31
C ASP A 80 -0.01 -16.96 -13.67
N TYR A 81 0.06 -15.73 -13.15
CA TYR A 81 -1.03 -14.76 -13.31
C TYR A 81 -0.93 -14.07 -14.67
N THR A 82 -2.06 -13.85 -15.32
CA THR A 82 -2.16 -13.07 -16.57
C THR A 82 -2.55 -11.62 -16.33
N ALA A 83 -3.05 -11.31 -15.13
CA ALA A 83 -3.38 -9.97 -14.67
C ALA A 83 -3.14 -9.85 -13.16
N GLY A 84 -2.91 -8.62 -12.70
CA GLY A 84 -2.84 -8.30 -11.28
C GLY A 84 -4.17 -8.53 -10.55
N CYS A 85 -4.10 -8.77 -9.24
CA CYS A 85 -5.28 -8.83 -8.38
C CYS A 85 -6.11 -7.54 -8.52
N PRO A 86 -7.44 -7.60 -8.76
CA PRO A 86 -8.27 -6.41 -8.99
C PRO A 86 -8.19 -5.38 -7.86
N ALA A 87 -8.19 -5.83 -6.61
CA ALA A 87 -8.06 -4.94 -5.45
C ALA A 87 -6.68 -4.29 -5.39
N CYS A 88 -5.61 -5.03 -5.71
CA CYS A 88 -4.27 -4.47 -5.76
C CYS A 88 -4.12 -3.43 -6.87
N SER A 89 -4.71 -3.69 -8.05
CA SER A 89 -4.71 -2.75 -9.16
C SER A 89 -5.47 -1.47 -8.81
N ALA A 90 -6.64 -1.57 -8.17
CA ALA A 90 -7.40 -0.39 -7.75
C ALA A 90 -6.62 0.47 -6.73
N ILE A 91 -5.87 -0.16 -5.82
CA ILE A 91 -4.99 0.56 -4.87
C ILE A 91 -3.81 1.21 -5.62
N ALA A 92 -3.21 0.50 -6.57
CA ALA A 92 -2.11 1.01 -7.40
C ALA A 92 -2.51 2.22 -8.26
N ASP A 93 -3.70 2.20 -8.84
CA ASP A 93 -4.27 3.37 -9.54
C ASP A 93 -4.31 4.61 -8.63
N GLY A 94 -4.62 4.42 -7.34
CA GLY A 94 -4.66 5.50 -6.35
C GLY A 94 -3.27 6.02 -5.96
N PHE A 95 -2.33 5.13 -5.63
CA PHE A 95 -1.01 5.58 -5.17
C PHE A 95 -0.09 6.05 -6.31
N ASP A 96 -0.28 5.60 -7.56
CA ASP A 96 0.53 6.07 -8.70
C ASP A 96 0.43 7.59 -8.87
N GLY A 97 -0.77 8.16 -8.66
CA GLY A 97 -0.97 9.61 -8.72
C GLY A 97 -0.42 10.40 -7.52
N SER A 98 -0.17 9.74 -6.38
CA SER A 98 0.21 10.42 -5.12
C SER A 98 1.63 10.10 -4.63
N VAL A 99 2.32 9.15 -5.26
CA VAL A 99 3.69 8.73 -4.88
C VAL A 99 4.69 9.89 -4.86
N VAL A 100 4.49 10.92 -5.69
CA VAL A 100 5.32 12.12 -5.71
C VAL A 100 5.29 12.88 -4.38
N HIS A 101 4.17 12.86 -3.65
CA HIS A 101 4.08 13.51 -2.35
C HIS A 101 4.92 12.76 -1.31
N LEU A 102 4.90 11.42 -1.32
CA LEU A 102 5.77 10.61 -0.47
C LEU A 102 7.25 10.92 -0.75
N ALA A 103 7.62 11.00 -2.03
CA ALA A 103 8.98 11.33 -2.44
C ALA A 103 9.45 12.71 -1.93
N ASN A 104 8.56 13.71 -1.88
CA ASN A 104 8.82 15.03 -1.32
C ASN A 104 8.94 15.03 0.22
N HIS A 105 8.46 13.99 0.88
CA HIS A 105 8.57 13.77 2.33
C HIS A 105 9.64 12.72 2.68
N ASP A 106 10.62 12.51 1.80
CA ASP A 106 11.74 11.60 2.03
C ASP A 106 11.32 10.13 2.25
N VAL A 107 10.26 9.71 1.54
CA VAL A 107 9.77 8.32 1.50
C VAL A 107 9.78 7.80 0.07
N THR A 108 10.40 6.65 -0.17
CA THR A 108 10.22 5.89 -1.42
C THR A 108 9.08 4.90 -1.23
N LEU A 109 8.12 4.87 -2.16
CA LEU A 109 7.16 3.78 -2.30
C LEU A 109 7.60 2.86 -3.43
N SER A 110 7.63 1.55 -3.19
CA SER A 110 7.84 0.55 -4.24
C SER A 110 6.84 -0.59 -4.11
N ALA A 111 6.26 -0.99 -5.23
CA ALA A 111 5.54 -2.25 -5.30
C ALA A 111 6.53 -3.42 -5.39
N VAL A 112 6.19 -4.56 -4.77
CA VAL A 112 6.96 -5.80 -4.88
C VAL A 112 6.01 -6.95 -5.19
N SER A 113 6.36 -7.79 -6.17
CA SER A 113 5.61 -9.00 -6.52
C SER A 113 6.52 -10.18 -6.80
N ARG A 114 6.02 -11.38 -6.53
CA ARG A 114 6.71 -12.65 -6.81
C ARG A 114 6.35 -13.15 -8.22
N ALA A 115 6.73 -12.41 -9.25
CA ALA A 115 6.55 -12.80 -10.65
C ALA A 115 7.72 -12.30 -11.51
N PRO A 116 7.99 -12.90 -12.68
CA PRO A 116 9.07 -12.45 -13.55
C PRO A 116 8.96 -10.96 -13.88
N LEU A 117 10.06 -10.21 -13.82
CA LEU A 117 10.07 -8.76 -14.03
C LEU A 117 9.39 -8.35 -15.34
N ALA A 118 9.65 -9.08 -16.43
CA ALA A 118 9.04 -8.82 -17.74
C ALA A 118 7.50 -8.85 -17.70
N LYS A 119 6.88 -9.72 -16.88
CA LYS A 119 5.42 -9.76 -16.72
C LYS A 119 4.90 -8.55 -15.96
N LEU A 120 5.62 -8.15 -14.91
CA LEU A 120 5.29 -6.95 -14.14
C LEU A 120 5.39 -5.69 -15.00
N GLN A 121 6.46 -5.55 -15.78
CA GLN A 121 6.67 -4.45 -16.72
C GLN A 121 5.58 -4.38 -17.78
N ALA A 122 5.22 -5.50 -18.41
CA ALA A 122 4.14 -5.53 -19.40
C ALA A 122 2.80 -5.10 -18.80
N TYR A 123 2.50 -5.54 -17.57
CA TYR A 123 1.28 -5.14 -16.87
C TYR A 123 1.31 -3.65 -16.48
N LYS A 124 2.42 -3.18 -15.89
CA LYS A 124 2.65 -1.77 -15.54
C LYS A 124 2.46 -0.86 -16.75
N GLN A 125 3.06 -1.22 -17.89
CA GLN A 125 2.93 -0.50 -19.15
C GLN A 125 1.47 -0.45 -19.63
N ARG A 126 0.77 -1.60 -19.57
CA ARG A 126 -0.65 -1.66 -19.94
C ARG A 126 -1.52 -0.73 -19.07
N MET A 127 -1.19 -0.61 -17.78
CA MET A 127 -1.92 0.23 -16.84
C MET A 127 -1.47 1.71 -16.88
N GLY A 128 -0.34 2.02 -17.53
CA GLY A 128 0.20 3.38 -17.62
C GLY A 128 0.87 3.87 -16.33
N TRP A 129 1.17 2.96 -15.39
CA TRP A 129 1.76 3.33 -14.10
C TRP A 129 3.25 3.67 -14.21
N THR A 130 3.72 4.50 -13.29
CA THR A 130 5.09 5.01 -13.27
C THR A 130 5.86 4.64 -12.01
N PHE A 131 5.19 4.25 -10.93
CA PHE A 131 5.84 3.87 -9.67
C PHE A 131 6.88 2.73 -9.81
N PRO A 132 7.92 2.67 -8.95
CA PRO A 132 8.89 1.57 -8.95
C PRO A 132 8.23 0.23 -8.59
N TRP A 133 8.46 -0.80 -9.40
CA TRP A 133 7.95 -2.16 -9.15
C TRP A 133 9.08 -3.17 -9.28
N ALA A 134 9.43 -3.82 -8.18
CA ALA A 134 10.48 -4.83 -8.14
C ALA A 134 9.91 -6.25 -8.18
N SER A 135 10.60 -7.14 -8.87
CA SER A 135 10.37 -8.58 -8.80
C SER A 135 11.18 -9.16 -7.64
N SER A 136 10.52 -9.90 -6.77
CA SER A 136 11.15 -10.74 -5.74
C SER A 136 11.22 -12.21 -6.18
N LEU A 137 10.99 -12.52 -7.46
CA LEU A 137 11.05 -13.89 -7.95
C LEU A 137 12.45 -14.46 -7.71
N GLY A 138 12.53 -15.63 -7.04
CA GLY A 138 13.80 -16.25 -6.64
C GLY A 138 14.38 -15.72 -5.33
N SER A 139 13.69 -14.80 -4.65
CA SER A 139 14.01 -14.31 -3.31
C SER A 139 12.97 -14.80 -2.29
N ASP A 140 13.39 -14.97 -1.05
CA ASP A 140 12.51 -15.36 0.06
C ASP A 140 11.68 -14.20 0.61
N PHE A 141 11.89 -12.97 0.12
CA PHE A 141 11.32 -11.75 0.68
C PHE A 141 9.82 -11.85 0.96
N ASN A 142 9.01 -12.26 -0.02
CA ASN A 142 7.57 -12.37 0.21
C ASN A 142 7.19 -13.41 1.28
N PHE A 143 7.91 -14.54 1.33
CA PHE A 143 7.65 -15.59 2.31
C PHE A 143 7.99 -15.13 3.74
N ASP A 144 9.13 -14.46 3.93
CA ASP A 144 9.56 -13.95 5.24
C ASP A 144 8.60 -12.89 5.81
N PHE A 145 7.87 -12.18 4.93
CA PHE A 145 6.83 -11.21 5.30
C PHE A 145 5.39 -11.78 5.25
N ASN A 146 5.24 -13.09 5.04
CA ASN A 146 3.95 -13.83 5.02
C ASN A 146 2.92 -13.32 3.99
N VAL A 147 3.36 -13.05 2.76
CA VAL A 147 2.55 -12.48 1.66
C VAL A 147 2.78 -13.15 0.31
#